data_AF-A0A537Z1J5-F1
#
_entry.id   AF-A0A537Z1J5-F1
#
_cell.length_a   1.000
_cell.length_b   1.000
_cell.length_c   1.000
_cell.angle_alpha   90.00
_cell.angle_beta   90.00
_cell.angle_gamma   90.00
#
_symmetry.space_group_name_H-M   'P 1'
#
loop_
_entity.id
_entity.type
_entity.pdbx_description
1 polymer ?
#
loop_
_entity_poly.entity_id
_entity_poly.type
_entity_poly.pdbx_seq_one_letter_code
_entity_poly.pdbx_strand_id
1 'polypeptide(L)'
;MSAGPADTVQSEAGAPHVASSVVVVGTARLGEGSLLAQVAVVRSHGRGVEVGTGSAVLENPVVVGNARIPTSIGRRSVFGHRCIVVGAAVGDLCEIGNASILMPGARLGDRVFLGEGTLVPAGARLPSDVVAVGRPARVVRAASADDMARLAGLRGGDLSIPPHTATTVEDTHGRTPMGQLYPYHGIVPNVAASATLFPSSEITGDVVIGERTIIGAGVKIIGDSHGPVRIGNDVQILENTVLHLLPDNDLIIDDDVIIGPGAMIHGCRIGAGSVVEPGAIVCDHSVLGPGCVVRAGAVGKQRSRFAAGAEIDGFPAVDVGRISAPVPLPTWAWHPDDLPALPENARSGDT
;
A
#
# COMPACT_ATOMS: atom_id res chain seq x y z
N MET A 1 -30.19 17.36 0.30
CA MET A 1 -29.38 16.69 -0.74
C MET A 1 -27.93 16.84 -0.32
N SER A 2 -27.34 15.79 0.26
CA SER A 2 -25.94 15.82 0.70
C SER A 2 -25.04 15.72 -0.53
N ALA A 3 -24.14 16.68 -0.67
CA ALA A 3 -23.08 16.64 -1.66
C ALA A 3 -22.32 15.31 -1.56
N GLY A 4 -22.16 14.62 -2.68
CA GLY A 4 -21.41 13.36 -2.72
C GLY A 4 -19.91 13.62 -2.68
N PRO A 5 -19.06 12.61 -2.42
CA PRO A 5 -17.60 12.75 -2.42
C PRO A 5 -17.00 13.20 -3.77
N ALA A 6 -17.82 13.37 -4.81
CA ALA A 6 -17.42 13.90 -6.12
C ALA A 6 -17.57 15.43 -6.23
N ASP A 7 -18.33 16.07 -5.34
CA ASP A 7 -18.51 17.53 -5.38
C ASP A 7 -17.27 18.30 -4.88
N THR A 8 -16.28 17.60 -4.32
CA THR A 8 -14.97 18.15 -3.91
C THR A 8 -13.93 18.17 -5.03
N VAL A 9 -14.24 17.70 -6.24
CA VAL A 9 -13.35 17.79 -7.41
C VAL A 9 -13.88 18.84 -8.39
N GLN A 10 -14.18 20.05 -7.91
CA GLN A 10 -14.13 21.22 -8.79
C GLN A 10 -12.66 21.61 -8.93
N SER A 11 -12.02 21.07 -9.97
CA SER A 11 -10.66 21.42 -10.37
C SER A 11 -10.66 22.89 -10.80
N GLU A 12 -10.14 23.78 -9.97
CA GLU A 12 -9.55 25.01 -10.51
C GLU A 12 -8.42 24.58 -11.45
N ALA A 13 -8.36 25.16 -12.66
CA ALA A 13 -7.16 25.08 -13.48
C ALA A 13 -5.99 25.58 -12.63
N GLY A 14 -5.01 24.72 -12.36
CA GLY A 14 -4.03 24.98 -11.30
C GLY A 14 -3.24 23.76 -10.85
N ALA A 15 -2.15 24.04 -10.13
CA ALA A 15 -1.18 23.07 -9.62
C ALA A 15 -1.82 21.83 -8.95
N PRO A 16 -1.15 20.66 -8.93
CA PRO A 16 -1.64 19.49 -8.22
C PRO A 16 -1.95 19.78 -6.74
N HIS A 17 -3.05 19.24 -6.24
CA HIS A 17 -3.43 19.31 -4.83
C HIS A 17 -2.86 18.11 -4.07
N VAL A 18 -2.00 18.39 -3.10
CA VAL A 18 -1.39 17.37 -2.23
C VAL A 18 -1.75 17.70 -0.79
N ALA A 19 -2.54 16.83 -0.15
CA ALA A 19 -2.94 17.06 1.24
C ALA A 19 -1.72 17.07 2.18
N SER A 20 -1.80 17.81 3.29
CA SER A 20 -0.67 18.03 4.20
C SER A 20 -0.15 16.76 4.88
N SER A 21 -0.97 15.71 4.96
CA SER A 21 -0.61 14.41 5.53
C SER A 21 -0.07 13.41 4.50
N VAL A 22 0.04 13.79 3.21
CA VAL A 22 0.61 12.92 2.18
C VAL A 22 2.10 12.75 2.39
N VAL A 23 2.55 11.51 2.27
CA VAL A 23 3.98 11.17 2.28
C VAL A 23 4.38 10.72 0.88
N VAL A 24 5.26 11.47 0.24
CA VAL A 24 5.93 11.08 -1.01
C VAL A 24 7.35 10.73 -0.63
N VAL A 25 7.77 9.51 -0.95
CA VAL A 25 9.16 9.05 -0.80
C VAL A 25 9.78 8.98 -2.19
N GLY A 26 10.81 9.78 -2.42
CA GLY A 26 11.44 9.99 -3.73
C GLY A 26 10.71 11.05 -4.56
N THR A 27 10.57 10.80 -5.86
CA THR A 27 10.10 11.80 -6.83
C THR A 27 8.88 11.31 -7.61
N ALA A 28 7.74 11.96 -7.45
CA ALA A 28 6.52 11.68 -8.20
C ALA A 28 6.21 12.80 -9.21
N ARG A 29 5.53 12.46 -10.31
CA ARG A 29 5.04 13.42 -11.32
C ARG A 29 3.53 13.54 -11.23
N LEU A 30 3.02 14.75 -10.97
CA LEU A 30 1.60 14.98 -10.78
C LEU A 30 1.08 15.99 -11.81
N GLY A 31 0.02 15.64 -12.54
CA GLY A 31 -0.62 16.53 -13.49
C GLY A 31 -1.43 17.64 -12.82
N GLU A 32 -1.66 18.71 -13.59
CA GLU A 32 -2.51 19.84 -13.17
C GLU A 32 -3.90 19.36 -12.73
N GLY A 33 -4.42 19.94 -11.65
CA GLY A 33 -5.70 19.57 -11.05
C GLY A 33 -5.77 18.13 -10.50
N SER A 34 -4.66 17.38 -10.44
CA SER A 34 -4.65 16.09 -9.78
C SER A 34 -4.72 16.22 -8.25
N LEU A 35 -5.23 15.19 -7.57
CA LEU A 35 -5.40 15.15 -6.12
C LEU A 35 -4.68 13.93 -5.54
N LEU A 36 -3.81 14.16 -4.56
CA LEU A 36 -3.40 13.16 -3.57
C LEU A 36 -4.06 13.51 -2.23
N ALA A 37 -5.03 12.71 -1.82
CA ALA A 37 -5.78 12.97 -0.59
C ALA A 37 -5.06 12.45 0.66
N GLN A 38 -5.67 12.69 1.81
CA GLN A 38 -5.08 12.53 3.14
C GLN A 38 -4.51 11.12 3.35
N VAL A 39 -3.34 11.06 4.01
CA VAL A 39 -2.68 9.79 4.40
C VAL A 39 -2.22 8.94 3.21
N ALA A 40 -2.27 9.47 1.98
CA ALA A 40 -1.66 8.81 0.83
C ALA A 40 -0.15 8.65 1.05
N VAL A 41 0.35 7.45 0.76
CA VAL A 41 1.78 7.19 0.68
C VAL A 41 2.15 6.85 -0.76
N VAL A 42 3.02 7.67 -1.36
CA VAL A 42 3.54 7.49 -2.71
C VAL A 42 5.02 7.18 -2.63
N ARG A 43 5.40 5.93 -2.92
CA ARG A 43 6.81 5.53 -3.04
C ARG A 43 7.21 5.52 -4.51
N SER A 44 8.08 6.45 -4.89
CA SER A 44 8.47 6.67 -6.28
C SER A 44 9.99 6.84 -6.41
N HIS A 45 10.67 5.74 -6.70
CA HIS A 45 12.12 5.77 -6.99
C HIS A 45 12.37 5.94 -8.49
N GLY A 46 13.37 6.75 -8.88
CA GLY A 46 13.74 6.93 -10.29
C GLY A 46 12.62 7.50 -11.16
N ARG A 47 11.73 8.33 -10.60
CA ARG A 47 10.50 8.85 -11.26
C ARG A 47 9.51 7.74 -11.66
N GLY A 48 9.40 6.72 -10.81
CA GLY A 48 8.57 5.54 -11.05
C GLY A 48 7.05 5.75 -10.95
N VAL A 49 6.56 6.88 -10.42
CA VAL A 49 5.13 7.18 -10.27
C VAL A 49 4.74 8.45 -11.01
N GLU A 50 3.72 8.33 -11.85
CA GLU A 50 3.05 9.44 -12.52
C GLU A 50 1.53 9.38 -12.31
N VAL A 51 0.94 10.53 -11.94
CA VAL A 51 -0.50 10.74 -11.80
C VAL A 51 -0.97 11.76 -12.82
N GLY A 52 -1.85 11.35 -13.72
CA GLY A 52 -2.33 12.16 -14.83
C GLY A 52 -3.15 13.38 -14.41
N THR A 53 -3.21 14.35 -15.31
CA THR A 53 -3.97 15.59 -15.20
C THR A 53 -5.43 15.33 -14.83
N GLY A 54 -5.92 16.03 -13.80
CA GLY A 54 -7.29 15.92 -13.28
C GLY A 54 -7.63 14.59 -12.61
N SER A 55 -6.66 13.72 -12.34
CA SER A 55 -6.90 12.44 -11.64
C SER A 55 -6.86 12.58 -10.14
N ALA A 56 -7.65 11.79 -9.43
CA ALA A 56 -7.68 11.81 -7.98
C ALA A 56 -7.29 10.44 -7.42
N VAL A 57 -6.34 10.42 -6.50
CA VAL A 57 -6.07 9.29 -5.62
C VAL A 57 -6.55 9.70 -4.24
N LEU A 58 -7.63 9.06 -3.79
CA LEU A 58 -8.35 9.45 -2.58
C LEU A 58 -7.59 9.03 -1.32
N GLU A 59 -8.25 8.89 -0.17
CA GLU A 59 -7.62 8.81 1.15
C GLU A 59 -7.00 7.45 1.45
N ASN A 60 -5.88 7.47 2.19
CA ASN A 60 -5.10 6.32 2.61
C ASN A 60 -4.67 5.32 1.50
N PRO A 61 -4.36 5.73 0.27
CA PRO A 61 -3.85 4.84 -0.76
C PRO A 61 -2.37 4.57 -0.49
N VAL A 62 -1.89 3.47 -1.07
CA VAL A 62 -0.46 3.27 -1.28
C VAL A 62 -0.20 3.17 -2.78
N VAL A 63 0.69 4.00 -3.29
CA VAL A 63 1.11 3.97 -4.69
C VAL A 63 2.61 3.74 -4.76
N VAL A 64 3.03 2.62 -5.34
CA VAL A 64 4.44 2.22 -5.45
C VAL A 64 4.84 2.12 -6.91
N GLY A 65 5.95 2.75 -7.27
CA GLY A 65 6.56 2.63 -8.58
C GLY A 65 8.07 2.84 -8.56
N ASN A 66 8.77 2.13 -9.44
CA ASN A 66 10.21 2.33 -9.67
C ASN A 66 10.57 2.07 -11.14
N ALA A 67 11.85 2.18 -11.50
CA ALA A 67 12.31 1.96 -12.87
C ALA A 67 12.01 0.55 -13.44
N ARG A 68 11.89 -0.48 -12.57
CA ARG A 68 11.57 -1.85 -12.95
C ARG A 68 10.05 -2.07 -13.08
N ILE A 69 9.28 -1.45 -12.21
CA ILE A 69 7.82 -1.56 -12.11
C ILE A 69 7.18 -0.16 -11.99
N PRO A 70 7.12 0.62 -13.08
CA PRO A 70 6.56 1.97 -13.03
C PRO A 70 5.04 1.92 -12.84
N THR A 71 4.51 2.90 -12.12
CA THR A 71 3.08 3.16 -11.98
C THR A 71 2.69 4.41 -12.77
N SER A 72 1.78 4.25 -13.72
CA SER A 72 1.25 5.35 -14.52
C SER A 72 -0.28 5.39 -14.41
N ILE A 73 -0.80 6.46 -13.84
CA ILE A 73 -2.24 6.71 -13.74
C ILE A 73 -2.61 7.70 -14.84
N GLY A 74 -3.53 7.32 -15.72
CA GLY A 74 -4.08 8.17 -16.78
C GLY A 74 -4.84 9.37 -16.23
N ARG A 75 -5.36 10.20 -17.13
CA ARG A 75 -6.00 11.49 -16.85
C ARG A 75 -7.47 11.31 -16.47
N ARG A 76 -7.94 12.19 -15.57
CA ARG A 76 -9.31 12.18 -15.05
C ARG A 76 -9.77 10.84 -14.47
N SER A 77 -8.83 9.99 -14.07
CA SER A 77 -9.08 8.71 -13.42
C SER A 77 -9.18 8.89 -11.91
N VAL A 78 -10.12 8.21 -11.27
CA VAL A 78 -10.34 8.30 -9.82
C VAL A 78 -10.05 6.96 -9.18
N PHE A 79 -9.23 7.00 -8.12
CA PHE A 79 -8.91 5.86 -7.28
C PHE A 79 -9.57 6.06 -5.94
N GLY A 80 -10.49 5.16 -5.61
CA GLY A 80 -11.21 5.13 -4.35
C GLY A 80 -10.29 5.04 -3.13
N HIS A 81 -10.88 5.22 -1.96
CA HIS A 81 -10.18 5.16 -0.68
C HIS A 81 -9.45 3.82 -0.51
N ARG A 82 -8.27 3.85 0.12
CA ARG A 82 -7.47 2.65 0.46
C ARG A 82 -7.05 1.78 -0.72
N CYS A 83 -6.99 2.34 -1.94
CA CYS A 83 -6.42 1.60 -3.06
C CYS A 83 -4.92 1.32 -2.85
N ILE A 84 -4.47 0.16 -3.30
CA ILE A 84 -3.07 -0.22 -3.33
C ILE A 84 -2.68 -0.40 -4.80
N VAL A 85 -1.76 0.42 -5.29
CA VAL A 85 -1.33 0.42 -6.70
C VAL A 85 0.17 0.20 -6.75
N VAL A 86 0.60 -0.97 -7.24
CA VAL A 86 2.01 -1.35 -7.29
C VAL A 86 2.37 -1.66 -8.74
N GLY A 87 3.17 -0.79 -9.35
CA GLY A 87 3.71 -0.97 -10.71
C GLY A 87 2.68 -1.19 -11.81
N ALA A 88 1.56 -0.47 -11.79
CA ALA A 88 0.43 -0.67 -12.72
C ALA A 88 0.24 0.51 -13.68
N ALA A 89 -0.24 0.22 -14.89
CA ALA A 89 -0.64 1.24 -15.86
C ALA A 89 -2.16 1.29 -16.00
N VAL A 90 -2.75 2.45 -15.73
CA VAL A 90 -4.19 2.67 -15.79
C VAL A 90 -4.50 3.76 -16.82
N GLY A 91 -5.45 3.51 -17.71
CA GLY A 91 -5.86 4.45 -18.75
C GLY A 91 -6.61 5.67 -18.23
N ASP A 92 -7.12 6.46 -19.16
CA ASP A 92 -7.86 7.68 -18.88
C ASP A 92 -9.30 7.35 -18.42
N LEU A 93 -9.91 8.23 -17.62
CA LEU A 93 -11.31 8.16 -17.19
C LEU A 93 -11.69 6.83 -16.49
N CYS A 94 -10.76 6.19 -15.81
CA CYS A 94 -11.04 4.98 -15.04
C CYS A 94 -11.66 5.34 -13.68
N GLU A 95 -12.56 4.47 -13.21
CA GLU A 95 -13.18 4.55 -11.88
C GLU A 95 -12.77 3.31 -11.10
N ILE A 96 -11.77 3.46 -10.24
CA ILE A 96 -11.20 2.35 -9.47
C ILE A 96 -11.85 2.32 -8.09
N GLY A 97 -12.66 1.30 -7.84
CA GLY A 97 -13.41 1.15 -6.59
C GLY A 97 -12.53 1.10 -5.34
N ASN A 98 -13.10 1.48 -4.20
CA ASN A 98 -12.44 1.50 -2.89
C ASN A 98 -11.73 0.17 -2.58
N ALA A 99 -10.58 0.23 -1.91
CA ALA A 99 -9.78 -0.93 -1.50
C ALA A 99 -9.40 -1.89 -2.65
N SER A 100 -9.38 -1.40 -3.89
CA SER A 100 -8.85 -2.16 -5.02
C SER A 100 -7.34 -2.30 -4.91
N ILE A 101 -6.82 -3.45 -5.34
CA ILE A 101 -5.40 -3.78 -5.33
C ILE A 101 -4.97 -4.05 -6.76
N LEU A 102 -4.01 -3.28 -7.28
CA LEU A 102 -3.45 -3.44 -8.61
C LEU A 102 -1.99 -3.86 -8.47
N MET A 103 -1.67 -5.05 -8.97
CA MET A 103 -0.36 -5.69 -8.82
C MET A 103 0.58 -5.41 -10.02
N PRO A 104 1.91 -5.64 -9.86
CA PRO A 104 2.90 -5.27 -10.86
C PRO A 104 2.60 -5.74 -12.28
N GLY A 105 2.76 -4.84 -13.25
CA GLY A 105 2.55 -5.09 -14.66
C GLY A 105 1.08 -5.14 -15.08
N ALA A 106 0.12 -4.94 -14.17
CA ALA A 106 -1.29 -4.81 -14.53
C ALA A 106 -1.51 -3.61 -15.47
N ARG A 107 -2.37 -3.78 -16.48
CA ARG A 107 -2.69 -2.77 -17.50
C ARG A 107 -4.19 -2.66 -17.71
N LEU A 108 -4.74 -1.48 -17.42
CA LEU A 108 -6.14 -1.14 -17.65
C LEU A 108 -6.22 -0.18 -18.85
N GLY A 109 -7.16 -0.43 -19.75
CA GLY A 109 -7.54 0.51 -20.80
C GLY A 109 -8.26 1.75 -20.24
N ASP A 110 -8.86 2.54 -21.12
CA ASP A 110 -9.63 3.72 -20.74
C ASP A 110 -11.03 3.33 -20.27
N ARG A 111 -11.63 4.13 -19.38
CA ARG A 111 -13.02 3.91 -18.93
C ARG A 111 -13.25 2.50 -18.37
N VAL A 112 -12.27 2.02 -17.60
CA VAL A 112 -12.41 0.79 -16.81
C VAL A 112 -13.03 1.14 -15.47
N PHE A 113 -14.09 0.41 -15.11
CA PHE A 113 -14.78 0.54 -13.83
C PHE A 113 -14.47 -0.70 -13.00
N LEU A 114 -13.72 -0.55 -11.91
CA LEU A 114 -13.49 -1.62 -10.95
C LEU A 114 -14.51 -1.55 -9.81
N GLY A 115 -15.13 -2.67 -9.48
CA GLY A 115 -15.89 -2.79 -8.24
C GLY A 115 -14.98 -2.64 -7.02
N GLU A 116 -15.55 -2.26 -5.88
CA GLU A 116 -14.79 -2.17 -4.63
C GLU A 116 -14.16 -3.51 -4.24
N GLY A 117 -12.97 -3.45 -3.65
CA GLY A 117 -12.20 -4.62 -3.25
C GLY A 117 -11.70 -5.47 -4.42
N THR A 118 -11.69 -4.97 -5.65
CA THR A 118 -11.20 -5.75 -6.80
C THR A 118 -9.68 -5.94 -6.72
N LEU A 119 -9.21 -7.17 -6.91
CA LEU A 119 -7.79 -7.48 -6.99
C LEU A 119 -7.42 -7.75 -8.46
N VAL A 120 -6.67 -6.86 -9.07
CA VAL A 120 -6.10 -7.03 -10.42
C VAL A 120 -4.74 -7.71 -10.29
N PRO A 121 -4.59 -8.99 -10.70
CA PRO A 121 -3.35 -9.74 -10.53
C PRO A 121 -2.20 -9.17 -11.36
N ALA A 122 -0.98 -9.58 -11.01
CA ALA A 122 0.23 -9.18 -11.73
C ALA A 122 0.11 -9.52 -13.23
N GLY A 123 0.48 -8.57 -14.10
CA GLY A 123 0.43 -8.73 -15.56
C GLY A 123 -0.96 -8.77 -16.19
N ALA A 124 -2.05 -8.70 -15.40
CA ALA A 124 -3.41 -8.77 -15.94
C ALA A 124 -3.72 -7.59 -16.86
N ARG A 125 -4.54 -7.83 -17.90
CA ARG A 125 -4.95 -6.83 -18.88
C ARG A 125 -6.47 -6.70 -18.91
N LEU A 126 -6.97 -5.50 -18.67
CA LEU A 126 -8.39 -5.17 -18.81
C LEU A 126 -8.56 -4.22 -20.00
N PRO A 127 -9.40 -4.55 -20.99
CA PRO A 127 -9.63 -3.68 -22.13
C PRO A 127 -10.40 -2.41 -21.71
N SER A 128 -10.44 -1.41 -22.58
CA SER A 128 -11.26 -0.21 -22.35
C SER A 128 -12.75 -0.53 -22.29
N ASP A 129 -13.54 0.35 -21.69
CA ASP A 129 -15.01 0.29 -21.68
C ASP A 129 -15.58 -0.97 -21.03
N VAL A 130 -15.04 -1.37 -19.88
CA VAL A 130 -15.50 -2.56 -19.15
C VAL A 130 -15.74 -2.30 -17.68
N VAL A 131 -16.66 -3.09 -17.13
CA VAL A 131 -16.82 -3.26 -15.69
C VAL A 131 -16.18 -4.58 -15.29
N ALA A 132 -15.24 -4.52 -14.34
CA ALA A 132 -14.58 -5.69 -13.80
C ALA A 132 -14.69 -5.72 -12.27
N VAL A 133 -14.88 -6.93 -11.72
CA VAL A 133 -15.02 -7.14 -10.27
C VAL A 133 -14.31 -8.42 -9.85
N GLY A 134 -14.09 -8.56 -8.55
CA GLY A 134 -13.68 -9.82 -7.95
C GLY A 134 -12.20 -9.90 -7.61
N ARG A 135 -11.83 -11.02 -6.98
CA ARG A 135 -10.47 -11.29 -6.48
C ARG A 135 -10.13 -12.74 -6.85
N PRO A 136 -9.55 -12.99 -8.04
CA PRO A 136 -9.02 -12.02 -9.01
C PRO A 136 -10.08 -11.33 -9.88
N ALA A 137 -9.73 -10.17 -10.45
CA ALA A 137 -10.59 -9.37 -11.32
C ALA A 137 -11.04 -10.16 -12.56
N ARG A 138 -12.33 -10.04 -12.88
CA ARG A 138 -12.95 -10.58 -14.10
C ARG A 138 -13.86 -9.52 -14.71
N VAL A 139 -13.77 -9.37 -16.04
CA VAL A 139 -14.72 -8.54 -16.78
C VAL A 139 -16.09 -9.21 -16.70
N VAL A 140 -17.07 -8.51 -16.13
CA VAL A 140 -18.44 -9.02 -15.99
C VAL A 140 -19.36 -8.51 -17.09
N ARG A 141 -19.07 -7.34 -17.66
CA ARG A 141 -19.79 -6.75 -18.79
C ARG A 141 -19.01 -5.57 -19.38
N ALA A 142 -19.42 -5.13 -20.57
CA ALA A 142 -19.04 -3.82 -21.10
C ALA A 142 -19.66 -2.68 -20.27
N ALA A 143 -19.02 -1.52 -20.31
CA ALA A 143 -19.57 -0.28 -19.79
C ALA A 143 -20.84 0.09 -20.56
N SER A 144 -21.91 0.38 -19.83
CA SER A 144 -23.21 0.76 -20.37
C SER A 144 -23.30 2.27 -20.58
N ALA A 145 -24.34 2.71 -21.29
CA ALA A 145 -24.67 4.13 -21.39
C ALA A 145 -24.91 4.77 -20.00
N ASP A 146 -25.46 4.02 -19.06
CA ASP A 146 -25.70 4.49 -17.69
C ASP A 146 -24.40 4.69 -16.91
N ASP A 147 -23.42 3.79 -17.06
CA ASP A 147 -22.09 3.97 -16.44
C ASP A 147 -21.40 5.22 -17.00
N MET A 148 -21.50 5.43 -18.32
CA MET A 148 -20.96 6.61 -19.00
C MET A 148 -21.67 7.90 -18.59
N ALA A 149 -22.99 7.88 -18.45
CA ALA A 149 -23.78 9.01 -17.98
C ALA A 149 -23.44 9.36 -16.52
N ARG A 150 -23.26 8.35 -15.65
CA ARG A 150 -22.80 8.54 -14.28
C ARG A 150 -21.40 9.13 -14.25
N LEU A 151 -20.45 8.60 -15.02
CA LEU A 151 -19.10 9.13 -15.13
C LEU A 151 -19.12 10.59 -15.58
N ALA A 152 -19.91 10.92 -16.61
CA ALA A 152 -20.07 12.30 -17.07
C ALA A 152 -20.66 13.19 -15.96
N GLY A 153 -21.67 12.72 -15.23
CA GLY A 153 -22.24 13.43 -14.08
C GLY A 153 -21.20 13.77 -13.01
N LEU A 154 -20.30 12.84 -12.67
CA LEU A 154 -19.18 13.05 -11.75
C LEU A 154 -18.11 14.02 -12.27
N ARG A 155 -18.19 14.43 -13.53
CA ARG A 155 -17.25 15.33 -14.22
C ARG A 155 -17.96 16.55 -14.82
N GLY A 156 -19.11 16.94 -14.28
CA GLY A 156 -19.85 18.13 -14.74
C GLY A 156 -20.34 18.04 -16.19
N GLY A 157 -20.52 16.83 -16.72
CA GLY A 157 -20.97 16.56 -18.09
C GLY A 157 -19.85 16.48 -19.14
N ASP A 158 -18.58 16.66 -18.75
CA ASP A 158 -17.44 16.69 -19.67
C ASP A 158 -16.50 15.49 -19.48
N LEU A 159 -16.39 14.68 -20.54
CA LEU A 159 -15.47 13.53 -20.62
C LEU A 159 -14.26 13.80 -21.52
N SER A 160 -14.03 15.05 -21.94
CA SER A 160 -12.85 15.40 -22.70
C SER A 160 -11.57 15.08 -21.90
N ILE A 161 -10.52 14.70 -22.61
CA ILE A 161 -9.24 14.38 -21.99
C ILE A 161 -8.36 15.63 -22.03
N PRO A 162 -7.92 16.16 -20.87
CA PRO A 162 -7.05 17.33 -20.85
C PRO A 162 -5.67 17.03 -21.44
N PRO A 163 -4.92 18.07 -21.84
CA PRO A 163 -3.51 17.93 -22.18
C PRO A 163 -2.73 17.27 -21.04
N HIS A 164 -1.72 16.47 -21.39
CA HIS A 164 -0.82 15.92 -20.39
C HIS A 164 0.03 17.05 -19.80
N THR A 165 -0.02 17.17 -18.47
CA THR A 165 0.82 18.07 -17.67
C THR A 165 1.49 17.26 -16.57
N ALA A 166 2.65 17.72 -16.10
CA ALA A 166 3.38 17.06 -15.03
C ALA A 166 4.25 18.06 -14.26
N THR A 167 3.95 18.23 -12.99
CA THR A 167 4.77 18.93 -12.00
C THR A 167 5.47 17.89 -11.13
N THR A 168 6.77 18.09 -10.91
CA THR A 168 7.55 17.22 -10.02
C THR A 168 7.25 17.54 -8.57
N VAL A 169 6.94 16.50 -7.78
CA VAL A 169 6.82 16.57 -6.32
C VAL A 169 7.88 15.65 -5.71
N GLU A 170 8.69 16.18 -4.81
CA GLU A 170 9.80 15.47 -4.17
C GLU A 170 9.58 15.42 -2.66
N ASP A 171 9.89 14.27 -2.06
CA ASP A 171 10.04 14.04 -0.63
C ASP A 171 9.13 14.88 0.27
N THR A 172 7.83 14.56 0.25
CA THR A 172 6.88 15.17 1.18
C THR A 172 6.87 14.37 2.47
N HIS A 173 7.08 15.07 3.57
CA HIS A 173 6.87 14.54 4.91
C HIS A 173 5.54 15.10 5.40
N GLY A 174 4.72 14.27 6.06
CA GLY A 174 3.49 14.76 6.70
C GLY A 174 3.83 16.01 7.53
N ARG A 175 3.20 17.15 7.23
CA ARG A 175 3.63 18.46 7.78
C ARG A 175 3.36 18.61 9.28
N THR A 176 2.68 17.64 9.89
CA THR A 176 2.45 17.58 11.33
C THR A 176 3.56 16.74 11.95
N PRO A 177 4.39 17.31 12.86
CA PRO A 177 5.39 16.53 13.57
C PRO A 177 4.67 15.50 14.46
N MET A 178 4.89 14.23 14.16
CA MET A 178 4.47 13.10 15.00
C MET A 178 5.71 12.50 15.66
N GLY A 179 5.54 11.95 16.86
CA GLY A 179 6.57 11.10 17.44
C GLY A 179 6.71 9.81 16.63
N GLN A 180 7.85 9.15 16.73
CA GLN A 180 8.07 7.87 16.05
C GLN A 180 7.93 6.69 17.02
N LEU A 181 8.41 6.88 18.25
CA LEU A 181 8.39 5.88 19.32
C LEU A 181 7.56 6.41 20.50
N TYR A 182 6.59 5.62 20.94
CA TYR A 182 5.64 6.01 21.97
C TYR A 182 5.70 5.02 23.16
N PRO A 183 5.89 5.51 24.39
CA PRO A 183 5.82 4.65 25.57
C PRO A 183 4.39 4.16 25.82
N TYR A 184 4.26 2.94 26.32
CA TYR A 184 3.02 2.41 26.86
C TYR A 184 3.29 1.76 28.22
N HIS A 185 2.59 2.21 29.28
CA HIS A 185 2.82 1.75 30.65
C HIS A 185 4.30 1.74 31.09
N GLY A 186 5.07 2.73 30.64
CA GLY A 186 6.50 2.87 30.96
C GLY A 186 7.44 2.01 30.10
N ILE A 187 6.91 1.21 29.17
CA ILE A 187 7.70 0.43 28.21
C ILE A 187 7.84 1.24 26.92
N VAL A 188 9.07 1.49 26.50
CA VAL A 188 9.42 2.18 25.25
C VAL A 188 9.89 1.13 24.23
N PRO A 189 9.55 1.28 22.93
CA PRO A 189 10.08 0.41 21.89
C PRO A 189 11.62 0.33 21.89
N ASN A 190 12.16 -0.88 21.77
CA ASN A 190 13.58 -1.13 21.64
C ASN A 190 13.92 -1.39 20.17
N VAL A 191 14.61 -0.45 19.54
CA VAL A 191 14.92 -0.48 18.10
C VAL A 191 16.44 -0.56 17.92
N ALA A 192 16.89 -1.56 17.17
CA ALA A 192 18.29 -1.73 16.86
C ALA A 192 18.87 -0.51 16.13
N ALA A 193 20.16 -0.22 16.36
CA ALA A 193 20.81 0.99 15.86
C ALA A 193 20.87 1.05 14.33
N SER A 194 20.95 -0.11 13.65
CA SER A 194 20.98 -0.18 12.18
C SER A 194 19.58 -0.30 11.54
N ALA A 195 18.50 -0.35 12.33
CA ALA A 195 17.15 -0.37 11.80
C ALA A 195 16.79 1.01 11.23
N THR A 196 16.02 0.98 10.15
CA THR A 196 15.59 2.15 9.40
C THR A 196 14.10 2.40 9.66
N LEU A 197 13.77 3.56 10.22
CA LEU A 197 12.38 3.95 10.47
C LEU A 197 12.03 5.19 9.67
N PHE A 198 11.00 5.11 8.82
CA PHE A 198 10.53 6.26 8.07
C PHE A 198 9.83 7.27 8.98
N PRO A 199 9.96 8.59 8.77
CA PRO A 199 9.49 9.60 9.74
C PRO A 199 8.00 9.52 10.12
N SER A 200 7.14 8.97 9.26
CA SER A 200 5.70 8.80 9.51
C SER A 200 5.31 7.44 10.11
N SER A 201 6.27 6.55 10.37
CA SER A 201 6.01 5.30 11.09
C SER A 201 5.77 5.59 12.58
N GLU A 202 4.82 4.90 13.21
CA GLU A 202 4.58 5.04 14.65
C GLU A 202 4.64 3.66 15.32
N ILE A 203 5.45 3.55 16.37
CA ILE A 203 5.70 2.31 17.11
C ILE A 203 5.38 2.58 18.59
N THR A 204 4.55 1.73 19.19
CA THR A 204 4.04 1.92 20.56
C THR A 204 4.27 0.70 21.43
N GLY A 205 4.80 0.93 22.63
CA GLY A 205 4.86 -0.06 23.72
C GLY A 205 5.96 -1.11 23.59
N ASP A 206 5.66 -2.35 24.00
CA ASP A 206 6.59 -3.48 24.05
C ASP A 206 6.86 -4.06 22.65
N VAL A 207 7.65 -3.31 21.88
CA VAL A 207 8.10 -3.68 20.54
C VAL A 207 9.62 -3.79 20.52
N VAL A 208 10.13 -4.89 19.97
CA VAL A 208 11.57 -5.07 19.68
C VAL A 208 11.75 -5.21 18.17
N ILE A 209 12.69 -4.43 17.63
CA ILE A 209 13.02 -4.41 16.19
C ILE A 209 14.51 -4.72 16.02
N GLY A 210 14.82 -5.78 15.27
CA GLY A 210 16.18 -6.25 14.98
C GLY A 210 16.97 -5.37 13.99
N GLU A 211 18.22 -5.77 13.76
CA GLU A 211 19.18 -5.04 12.93
C GLU A 211 18.77 -5.03 11.45
N ARG A 212 19.09 -3.95 10.73
CA ARG A 212 18.83 -3.76 9.28
C ARG A 212 17.36 -3.89 8.86
N THR A 213 16.44 -3.91 9.83
CA THR A 213 15.00 -3.94 9.57
C THR A 213 14.49 -2.57 9.11
N ILE A 214 13.60 -2.56 8.13
CA ILE A 214 13.02 -1.36 7.51
C ILE A 214 11.54 -1.26 7.88
N ILE A 215 11.17 -0.14 8.49
CA ILE A 215 9.78 0.22 8.82
C ILE A 215 9.35 1.39 7.94
N GLY A 216 8.53 1.08 6.92
CA GLY A 216 8.11 2.01 5.87
C GLY A 216 7.20 3.14 6.34
N ALA A 217 6.97 4.10 5.44
CA ALA A 217 6.15 5.27 5.70
C ALA A 217 4.70 4.89 6.09
N GLY A 218 4.19 5.54 7.13
CA GLY A 218 2.82 5.36 7.61
C GLY A 218 2.55 4.06 8.38
N VAL A 219 3.54 3.18 8.53
CA VAL A 219 3.42 1.93 9.30
C VAL A 219 3.02 2.20 10.75
N LYS A 220 2.17 1.33 11.31
CA LYS A 220 1.75 1.36 12.71
C LYS A 220 2.05 0.02 13.37
N ILE A 221 2.78 0.04 14.48
CA ILE A 221 3.11 -1.16 15.27
C ILE A 221 2.70 -0.92 16.71
N ILE A 222 1.74 -1.70 17.19
CA ILE A 222 1.17 -1.54 18.52
C ILE A 222 1.43 -2.81 19.34
N GLY A 223 2.37 -2.72 20.28
CA GLY A 223 2.65 -3.72 21.32
C GLY A 223 2.19 -3.21 22.68
N ASP A 224 0.88 -3.05 22.85
CA ASP A 224 0.30 -2.47 24.07
C ASP A 224 -0.03 -3.56 25.12
N SER A 225 -1.10 -3.40 25.90
CA SER A 225 -1.54 -4.39 26.89
C SER A 225 -1.84 -5.77 26.32
N HIS A 226 -1.92 -5.91 25.00
CA HIS A 226 -2.30 -7.16 24.35
C HIS A 226 -1.14 -8.14 24.16
N GLY A 227 0.10 -7.67 24.19
CA GLY A 227 1.28 -8.53 24.19
C GLY A 227 2.46 -7.94 23.42
N PRO A 228 3.61 -8.62 23.45
CA PRO A 228 4.81 -8.14 22.81
C PRO A 228 4.76 -8.30 21.28
N VAL A 229 5.40 -7.36 20.58
CA VAL A 229 5.77 -7.50 19.17
C VAL A 229 7.27 -7.72 19.09
N ARG A 230 7.69 -8.81 18.43
CA ARG A 230 9.09 -9.21 18.25
C ARG A 230 9.39 -9.34 16.76
N ILE A 231 10.26 -8.48 16.26
CA ILE A 231 10.63 -8.40 14.85
C ILE A 231 12.12 -8.69 14.73
N GLY A 232 12.45 -9.67 13.91
CA GLY A 232 13.82 -10.11 13.62
C GLY A 232 14.66 -9.09 12.86
N ASN A 233 15.78 -9.58 12.34
CA ASN A 233 16.72 -8.84 11.52
C ASN A 233 16.33 -8.89 10.05
N ASP A 234 16.77 -7.90 9.27
CA ASP A 234 16.57 -7.85 7.82
C ASP A 234 15.10 -7.94 7.39
N VAL A 235 14.18 -7.54 8.27
CA VAL A 235 12.74 -7.55 8.00
C VAL A 235 12.34 -6.28 7.26
N GLN A 236 11.35 -6.35 6.37
CA GLN A 236 10.71 -5.17 5.80
C GLN A 236 9.22 -5.14 6.14
N ILE A 237 8.75 -4.05 6.72
CA ILE A 237 7.32 -3.78 6.93
C ILE A 237 6.99 -2.52 6.14
N LEU A 238 6.23 -2.66 5.07
CA LEU A 238 6.08 -1.60 4.07
C LEU A 238 4.84 -0.74 4.27
N GLU A 239 4.68 0.25 3.39
CA GLU A 239 3.87 1.44 3.60
C GLU A 239 2.43 1.17 4.09
N ASN A 240 1.96 1.96 5.06
CA ASN A 240 0.62 1.87 5.66
C ASN A 240 0.23 0.47 6.19
N THR A 241 1.18 -0.40 6.48
CA THR A 241 0.93 -1.69 7.15
C THR A 241 0.62 -1.47 8.64
N VAL A 242 -0.31 -2.26 9.18
CA VAL A 242 -0.68 -2.21 10.60
C VAL A 242 -0.39 -3.56 11.27
N LEU A 243 0.33 -3.49 12.39
CA LEU A 243 0.67 -4.61 13.27
C LEU A 243 0.01 -4.39 14.63
N HIS A 244 -0.75 -5.38 15.07
CA HIS A 244 -1.41 -5.38 16.38
C HIS A 244 -1.67 -6.83 16.83
N LEU A 245 -2.27 -7.06 18.00
CA LEU A 245 -2.55 -8.38 18.53
C LEU A 245 -3.67 -8.35 19.57
N LEU A 246 -4.27 -9.50 19.84
CA LEU A 246 -5.20 -9.72 20.96
C LEU A 246 -4.47 -9.98 22.28
N PRO A 247 -5.12 -9.76 23.45
CA PRO A 247 -4.58 -10.12 24.75
C PRO A 247 -4.05 -11.56 24.82
N ASP A 248 -3.03 -11.77 25.64
CA ASP A 248 -2.41 -13.08 25.91
C ASP A 248 -1.86 -13.76 24.64
N ASN A 249 -1.37 -12.95 23.70
CA ASN A 249 -0.80 -13.42 22.44
C ASN A 249 0.58 -12.80 22.18
N ASP A 250 1.29 -13.33 21.20
CA ASP A 250 2.52 -12.73 20.67
C ASP A 250 2.41 -12.45 19.17
N LEU A 251 3.07 -11.40 18.72
CA LEU A 251 3.36 -11.19 17.30
C LEU A 251 4.86 -11.39 17.09
N ILE A 252 5.22 -12.47 16.41
CA ILE A 252 6.61 -12.84 16.13
C ILE A 252 6.83 -12.86 14.62
N ILE A 253 7.77 -12.03 14.17
CA ILE A 253 8.23 -11.98 12.79
C ILE A 253 9.70 -12.36 12.81
N ASP A 254 10.03 -13.50 12.21
CA ASP A 254 11.41 -13.98 12.12
C ASP A 254 12.22 -13.18 11.07
N ASP A 255 13.52 -13.47 10.98
CA ASP A 255 14.46 -12.80 10.09
C ASP A 255 14.07 -12.91 8.60
N ASP A 256 14.52 -11.95 7.79
CA ASP A 256 14.35 -11.93 6.32
C ASP A 256 12.90 -11.91 5.83
N VAL A 257 11.92 -11.60 6.69
CA VAL A 257 10.50 -11.49 6.32
C VAL A 257 10.21 -10.18 5.60
N ILE A 258 9.39 -10.21 4.56
CA ILE A 258 8.94 -9.02 3.83
C ILE A 258 7.42 -8.95 3.88
N ILE A 259 6.89 -7.85 4.44
CA ILE A 259 5.47 -7.56 4.52
C ILE A 259 5.15 -6.36 3.64
N GLY A 260 4.38 -6.62 2.59
CA GLY A 260 4.00 -5.67 1.56
C GLY A 260 3.03 -4.60 2.05
N PRO A 261 2.86 -3.52 1.27
CA PRO A 261 2.12 -2.35 1.73
C PRO A 261 0.65 -2.63 1.98
N GLY A 262 0.08 -1.90 2.94
CA GLY A 262 -1.34 -1.99 3.32
C GLY A 262 -1.75 -3.35 3.89
N ALA A 263 -0.79 -4.20 4.28
CA ALA A 263 -1.10 -5.46 4.95
C ALA A 263 -1.61 -5.23 6.39
N MET A 264 -2.31 -6.23 6.91
CA MET A 264 -2.73 -6.27 8.32
C MET A 264 -2.22 -7.55 8.96
N ILE A 265 -1.37 -7.39 9.97
CA ILE A 265 -0.71 -8.50 10.66
C ILE A 265 -1.17 -8.49 12.11
N HIS A 266 -1.82 -9.58 12.53
CA HIS A 266 -2.43 -9.67 13.84
C HIS A 266 -1.90 -10.88 14.61
N GLY A 267 -1.20 -10.65 15.73
CA GLY A 267 -0.83 -11.65 16.74
C GLY A 267 -0.46 -13.04 16.20
N CYS A 268 0.44 -13.11 15.22
CA CYS A 268 0.76 -14.34 14.51
C CYS A 268 2.27 -14.63 14.56
N ARG A 269 2.67 -15.79 14.05
CA ARG A 269 4.08 -16.14 13.87
C ARG A 269 4.38 -16.29 12.39
N ILE A 270 5.29 -15.47 11.87
CA ILE A 270 5.71 -15.50 10.46
C ILE A 270 7.15 -15.99 10.41
N GLY A 271 7.35 -17.20 9.89
CA GLY A 271 8.65 -17.83 9.81
C GLY A 271 9.62 -17.15 8.82
N ALA A 272 10.91 -17.34 9.04
CA ALA A 272 11.97 -16.65 8.33
C ALA A 272 11.87 -16.72 6.80
N GLY A 273 12.27 -15.64 6.11
CA GLY A 273 12.30 -15.57 4.65
C GLY A 273 10.92 -15.63 3.97
N SER A 274 9.83 -15.44 4.72
CA SER A 274 8.47 -15.41 4.17
C SER A 274 8.14 -14.06 3.55
N VAL A 275 7.27 -14.07 2.54
CA VAL A 275 6.75 -12.86 1.90
C VAL A 275 5.23 -12.78 2.08
N VAL A 276 4.76 -11.66 2.61
CA VAL A 276 3.35 -11.30 2.66
C VAL A 276 3.12 -10.22 1.61
N GLU A 277 2.42 -10.54 0.53
CA GLU A 277 2.18 -9.62 -0.58
C GLU A 277 1.18 -8.50 -0.20
N PRO A 278 1.11 -7.40 -0.99
CA PRO A 278 0.35 -6.21 -0.64
C PRO A 278 -1.12 -6.48 -0.30
N GLY A 279 -1.62 -5.79 0.73
CA GLY A 279 -3.02 -5.87 1.18
C GLY A 279 -3.45 -7.22 1.78
N ALA A 280 -2.54 -8.17 1.97
CA ALA A 280 -2.87 -9.44 2.64
C ALA A 280 -3.10 -9.27 4.14
N ILE A 281 -3.87 -10.18 4.72
CA ILE A 281 -4.23 -10.19 6.14
C ILE A 281 -3.83 -11.53 6.76
N VAL A 282 -3.10 -11.49 7.87
CA VAL A 282 -2.76 -12.68 8.67
C VAL A 282 -3.27 -12.48 10.09
N CYS A 283 -4.31 -13.23 10.47
CA CYS A 283 -5.01 -13.03 11.74
C CYS A 283 -4.38 -13.81 12.91
N ASP A 284 -4.85 -13.50 14.13
CA ASP A 284 -4.34 -14.00 15.40
C ASP A 284 -4.11 -15.51 15.46
N HIS A 285 -3.06 -15.85 16.19
CA HIS A 285 -2.57 -17.19 16.46
C HIS A 285 -2.27 -17.99 15.21
N SER A 286 -2.23 -17.40 14.02
CA SER A 286 -1.80 -18.08 12.80
C SER A 286 -0.30 -18.33 12.84
N VAL A 287 0.15 -19.42 12.23
CA VAL A 287 1.57 -19.76 12.14
C VAL A 287 1.88 -20.07 10.68
N LEU A 288 2.80 -19.30 10.12
CA LEU A 288 3.41 -19.55 8.82
C LEU A 288 4.79 -20.16 9.06
N GLY A 289 5.07 -21.33 8.47
CA GLY A 289 6.43 -21.86 8.43
C GLY A 289 7.39 -20.94 7.66
N PRO A 290 8.71 -21.19 7.70
CA PRO A 290 9.68 -20.40 6.94
C PRO A 290 9.43 -20.50 5.43
N GLY A 291 9.76 -19.43 4.71
CA GLY A 291 9.67 -19.34 3.25
C GLY A 291 8.25 -19.38 2.69
N CYS A 292 7.22 -19.03 3.47
CA CYS A 292 5.85 -18.95 2.96
C CYS A 292 5.67 -17.74 2.04
N VAL A 293 4.72 -17.84 1.12
CA VAL A 293 4.25 -16.70 0.32
C VAL A 293 2.75 -16.54 0.51
N VAL A 294 2.33 -15.46 1.15
CA VAL A 294 0.91 -15.05 1.25
C VAL A 294 0.61 -14.11 0.09
N ARG A 295 -0.30 -14.52 -0.80
CA ARG A 295 -0.64 -13.78 -2.02
C ARG A 295 -1.40 -12.49 -1.73
N ALA A 296 -1.29 -11.55 -2.67
CA ALA A 296 -1.83 -10.20 -2.51
C ALA A 296 -3.32 -10.24 -2.17
N GLY A 297 -3.68 -9.57 -1.08
CA GLY A 297 -5.07 -9.49 -0.68
C GLY A 297 -5.68 -10.79 -0.13
N ALA A 298 -4.90 -11.84 0.09
CA ALA A 298 -5.35 -13.08 0.73
C ALA A 298 -5.61 -12.87 2.23
N VAL A 299 -6.48 -13.69 2.82
CA VAL A 299 -6.84 -13.62 4.25
C VAL A 299 -6.61 -14.94 4.97
N GLY A 300 -5.48 -15.04 5.65
CA GLY A 300 -5.20 -16.09 6.62
C GLY A 300 -6.07 -15.92 7.86
N LYS A 301 -7.11 -16.74 7.99
CA LYS A 301 -8.02 -16.69 9.15
C LYS A 301 -7.29 -17.01 10.44
N GLN A 302 -7.87 -16.61 11.57
CA GLN A 302 -7.33 -16.90 12.90
C GLN A 302 -7.02 -18.40 13.06
N ARG A 303 -5.91 -18.69 13.74
CA ARG A 303 -5.42 -20.04 14.06
C ARG A 303 -5.08 -20.88 12.83
N SER A 304 -4.85 -20.27 11.66
CA SER A 304 -4.38 -21.00 10.48
C SER A 304 -2.97 -21.57 10.71
N ARG A 305 -2.67 -22.70 10.09
CA ARG A 305 -1.35 -23.36 10.16
C ARG A 305 -0.91 -23.69 8.75
N PHE A 306 0.19 -23.10 8.33
CA PHE A 306 0.78 -23.34 7.02
C PHE A 306 2.21 -23.88 7.19
N ALA A 307 2.52 -24.94 6.46
CA ALA A 307 3.84 -25.56 6.49
C ALA A 307 4.90 -24.65 5.83
N ALA A 308 6.17 -24.96 6.07
CA ALA A 308 7.28 -24.27 5.40
C ALA A 308 7.10 -24.31 3.86
N GLY A 309 7.43 -23.19 3.20
CA GLY A 309 7.32 -23.06 1.76
C GLY A 309 5.88 -23.04 1.23
N ALA A 310 4.85 -22.85 2.07
CA ALA A 310 3.47 -22.82 1.59
C ALA A 310 3.20 -21.59 0.73
N GLU A 311 2.52 -21.80 -0.40
CA GLU A 311 1.87 -20.74 -1.15
C GLU A 311 0.43 -20.61 -0.63
N ILE A 312 0.07 -19.42 -0.15
CA ILE A 312 -1.16 -19.16 0.59
C ILE A 312 -1.98 -18.12 -0.17
N ASP A 313 -3.16 -18.49 -0.64
CA ASP A 313 -4.01 -17.59 -1.43
C ASP A 313 -5.49 -17.79 -1.13
N GLY A 314 -6.29 -16.74 -1.34
CA GLY A 314 -7.75 -16.76 -1.23
C GLY A 314 -8.33 -15.89 -0.12
N PHE A 315 -9.66 -15.75 -0.16
CA PHE A 315 -10.46 -15.00 0.82
C PHE A 315 -11.68 -15.88 1.20
N PRO A 316 -11.58 -16.77 2.22
CA PRO A 316 -10.42 -17.01 3.09
C PRO A 316 -9.29 -17.78 2.39
N ALA A 317 -8.07 -17.60 2.88
CA ALA A 317 -6.88 -18.19 2.29
C ALA A 317 -6.73 -19.68 2.63
N VAL A 318 -6.22 -20.43 1.66
CA VAL A 318 -5.86 -21.84 1.78
C VAL A 318 -4.46 -22.05 1.22
N ASP A 319 -3.89 -23.22 1.52
CA ASP A 319 -2.64 -23.69 0.94
C ASP A 319 -2.91 -24.12 -0.52
N VAL A 320 -2.32 -23.41 -1.48
CA VAL A 320 -2.53 -23.63 -2.93
C VAL A 320 -1.31 -24.24 -3.61
N GLY A 321 -0.19 -24.43 -2.89
CA GLY A 321 1.04 -24.85 -3.52
C GLY A 321 2.27 -24.78 -2.63
N ARG A 322 3.42 -25.07 -3.22
CA ARG A 322 4.72 -25.00 -2.56
C ARG A 322 5.67 -24.12 -3.35
N ILE A 323 6.32 -23.20 -2.66
CA ILE A 323 7.41 -22.39 -3.17
C ILE A 323 8.72 -23.12 -2.86
N SER A 324 9.44 -23.51 -3.90
CA SER A 324 10.77 -24.10 -3.82
C SER A 324 11.82 -23.04 -4.14
N ALA A 325 12.94 -23.05 -3.39
CA ALA A 325 14.01 -22.03 -3.36
C ALA A 325 13.66 -20.80 -2.48
N PRO A 326 14.66 -20.06 -1.95
CA PRO A 326 14.38 -18.83 -1.23
C PRO A 326 13.53 -17.90 -2.08
N VAL A 327 12.50 -17.31 -1.47
CA VAL A 327 11.59 -16.41 -2.16
C VAL A 327 12.41 -15.22 -2.66
N PRO A 328 12.42 -14.93 -3.98
CA PRO A 328 13.17 -13.79 -4.48
C PRO A 328 12.63 -12.49 -3.90
N LEU A 329 13.53 -11.54 -3.61
CA LEU A 329 13.18 -10.20 -3.17
C LEU A 329 12.15 -9.59 -4.14
N PRO A 330 10.92 -9.28 -3.70
CA PRO A 330 9.90 -8.74 -4.59
C PRO A 330 10.35 -7.41 -5.20
N THR A 331 9.99 -7.16 -6.46
CA THR A 331 10.38 -5.92 -7.18
C THR A 331 9.83 -4.64 -6.55
N TRP A 332 8.85 -4.77 -5.67
CA TRP A 332 8.25 -3.70 -4.88
C TRP A 332 8.82 -3.60 -3.46
N ALA A 333 9.70 -4.49 -3.02
CA ALA A 333 10.39 -4.33 -1.75
C ALA A 333 11.42 -3.20 -1.83
N TRP A 334 11.94 -2.75 -0.68
CA TRP A 334 13.10 -1.87 -0.66
C TRP A 334 14.35 -2.66 -1.03
N HIS A 335 15.11 -2.15 -2.00
CA HIS A 335 16.47 -2.59 -2.23
C HIS A 335 17.44 -1.65 -1.50
N PRO A 336 18.61 -2.14 -1.04
CA PRO A 336 19.60 -1.29 -0.36
C PRO A 336 19.97 -0.02 -1.14
N ASP A 337 20.08 -0.13 -2.47
CA ASP A 337 20.40 1.00 -3.36
C ASP A 337 19.26 2.01 -3.52
N ASP A 338 18.02 1.60 -3.19
CA ASP A 338 16.82 2.41 -3.37
C ASP A 338 16.49 3.22 -2.09
N LEU A 339 17.11 2.89 -0.94
CA LEU A 339 16.80 3.54 0.34
C LEU A 339 17.19 5.02 0.33
N PRO A 340 16.26 5.93 0.72
CA PRO A 340 16.61 7.33 0.87
C PRO A 340 17.64 7.49 1.98
N ALA A 341 18.50 8.51 1.85
CA ALA A 341 19.33 8.95 2.95
C ALA A 341 18.43 9.54 4.04
N LEU A 342 17.98 8.69 4.96
CA LEU A 342 17.17 9.12 6.09
C LEU A 342 18.06 9.87 7.06
N PRO A 343 17.57 10.97 7.68
CA PRO A 343 18.31 11.67 8.71
C PRO A 343 18.69 10.65 9.79
N GLU A 344 19.95 10.66 10.24
CA GLU A 344 20.35 9.88 11.41
C GLU A 344 19.35 10.15 12.53
N ASN A 345 18.70 9.10 13.02
CA ASN A 345 17.62 9.19 14.01
C ASN A 345 17.99 10.26 15.05
N ALA A 346 17.06 11.19 15.31
CA ALA A 346 17.18 12.15 16.39
C ALA A 346 17.26 11.39 17.73
N ARG A 347 18.46 10.93 18.06
CA ARG A 347 18.83 10.40 19.36
C ARG A 347 18.95 11.59 20.28
N SER A 348 17.83 12.04 20.81
CA SER A 348 17.81 12.86 22.02
C SER A 348 16.50 12.64 22.76
N GLY A 349 16.47 11.54 23.51
CA GLY A 349 15.87 11.63 24.84
C GLY A 349 16.81 12.50 25.67
N ASP A 350 16.61 13.80 25.64
CA ASP A 350 17.17 14.77 26.58
C ASP A 350 16.08 15.82 26.84
N THR A 351 15.20 15.49 27.79
CA THR A 351 14.89 16.21 29.04
C THR A 351 13.70 15.54 29.71
#